data_AF-A0A7S1CKI7-F1
#
_entry.id   AF-A0A7S1CKI7-F1
#
_cell.length_a   1.000
_cell.length_b   1.000
_cell.length_c   1.000
_cell.angle_alpha   90.00
_cell.angle_beta   90.00
_cell.angle_gamma   90.00
#
_symmetry.space_group_name_H-M   'P 1'
#
loop_
_entity.id
_entity.type
_entity.pdbx_description
1 polymer ?
#
loop_
_entity_poly.entity_id
_entity_poly.type
_entity_poly.pdbx_seq_one_letter_code
_entity_poly.pdbx_strand_id
1 'polypeptide(L)'
;NFGHCHTEKVKTKEVFLANPTEVEAEWKVVHVPAPPPKPRVTIDVSALGLEGIKGIDLQALSGAAPEGAAKIVEEDDPDVFDFSVRGGTLTGPTAPLQVAETLELRTSDKGGRTSLLPIVVTFNPRENVHYKSRFRFQVRKGEAFDLVLRGHGSYMEEE
;
A
#
# COMPACT_ATOMS: atom_id res chain seq x y z
N ASN A 1 5.74 4.18 -0.20
CA ASN A 1 7.03 3.46 -0.07
C ASN A 1 7.97 4.31 0.79
N PHE A 2 8.45 3.79 1.91
CA PHE A 2 9.34 4.42 2.88
C PHE A 2 10.84 4.15 2.63
N GLY A 3 11.19 3.27 1.69
CA GLY A 3 12.57 2.89 1.42
C GLY A 3 13.18 2.07 2.56
N HIS A 4 14.49 2.17 2.73
CA HIS A 4 15.22 1.59 3.86
C HIS A 4 15.03 2.50 5.08
N CYS A 5 14.97 1.94 6.27
CA CYS A 5 14.88 2.70 7.51
C CYS A 5 15.56 1.90 8.60
N HIS A 6 16.42 2.56 9.37
CA HIS A 6 17.08 1.91 10.49
C HIS A 6 16.05 1.48 11.56
N THR A 7 16.19 0.30 12.17
CA THR A 7 15.20 -0.25 13.12
C THR A 7 15.01 0.57 14.40
N GLU A 8 15.93 1.47 14.72
CA GLU A 8 15.81 2.41 15.86
C GLU A 8 15.37 3.82 15.43
N LYS A 9 15.15 4.05 14.13
CA LYS A 9 14.70 5.32 13.57
C LYS A 9 13.28 5.19 13.06
N VAL A 10 12.62 6.34 12.92
CA VAL A 10 11.30 6.43 12.28
C VAL A 10 11.40 7.24 10.99
N LYS A 11 10.61 6.88 9.98
CA LYS A 11 10.44 7.68 8.76
C LYS A 11 8.98 8.09 8.62
N THR A 12 8.75 9.36 8.32
CA THR A 12 7.41 9.91 8.11
C THR A 12 7.18 10.24 6.64
N LYS A 13 5.94 10.08 6.18
CA LYS A 13 5.47 10.56 4.88
C LYS A 13 4.09 11.15 5.03
N GLU A 14 3.88 12.26 4.34
CA GLU A 14 2.57 12.90 4.25
C GLU A 14 1.82 12.38 3.01
N VAL A 15 0.55 12.04 3.19
CA VAL A 15 -0.38 11.73 2.11
C VAL A 15 -1.62 12.59 2.27
N PHE A 16 -2.22 13.01 1.17
CA PHE A 16 -3.39 13.91 1.20
C PHE A 16 -4.66 13.16 0.82
N LEU A 17 -5.69 13.31 1.65
CA LEU A 17 -7.03 12.81 1.36
C LEU A 17 -7.89 13.94 0.80
N ALA A 18 -8.54 13.66 -0.32
CA ALA A 18 -9.43 14.57 -1.02
C ALA A 18 -10.86 14.01 -1.03
N ASN A 19 -11.86 14.87 -0.83
CA ASN A 19 -13.25 14.57 -1.11
C ASN A 19 -13.70 15.39 -2.32
N PRO A 20 -13.80 14.77 -3.52
CA PRO A 20 -14.22 15.48 -4.73
C PRO A 20 -15.72 15.77 -4.78
N THR A 21 -16.52 15.22 -3.85
CA THR A 21 -17.98 15.32 -3.87
C THR A 21 -18.47 16.56 -3.11
N GLU A 22 -19.70 16.99 -3.37
CA GLU A 22 -20.33 18.12 -2.65
C GLU A 22 -20.85 17.73 -1.27
N VAL A 23 -20.92 16.42 -0.99
CA VAL A 23 -21.44 15.90 0.27
C VAL A 23 -20.29 15.56 1.21
N GLU A 24 -20.57 15.65 2.50
CA GLU A 24 -19.64 15.27 3.54
C GLU A 24 -19.35 13.74 3.49
N ALA A 25 -18.07 13.36 3.48
CA ALA A 25 -17.63 11.98 3.39
C ALA A 25 -17.10 11.48 4.74
N GLU A 26 -17.83 10.53 5.34
CA GLU A 26 -17.41 9.82 6.54
C GLU A 26 -16.51 8.64 6.17
N TRP A 27 -15.32 8.58 6.76
CA TRP A 27 -14.31 7.60 6.37
C TRP A 27 -13.54 7.04 7.58
N LYS A 28 -12.96 5.85 7.40
CA LYS A 28 -12.04 5.22 8.35
C LYS A 28 -11.04 4.30 7.67
N VAL A 29 -9.87 4.15 8.28
CA VAL A 29 -8.80 3.24 7.85
C VAL A 29 -8.95 1.91 8.56
N VAL A 30 -8.88 0.82 7.80
CA VAL A 30 -8.79 -0.55 8.35
C VAL A 30 -7.62 -1.28 7.71
N HIS A 31 -6.92 -2.11 8.47
CA HIS A 31 -5.95 -3.05 7.89
C HIS A 31 -6.68 -4.16 7.13
N VAL A 32 -6.11 -4.55 5.98
CA VAL A 32 -6.60 -5.66 5.17
C VAL A 32 -5.50 -6.71 5.05
N PRO A 33 -5.59 -7.81 5.82
CA PRO A 33 -4.56 -8.84 5.82
C PRO A 33 -4.24 -9.39 4.44
N ALA A 34 -2.98 -9.78 4.25
CA ALA A 34 -2.55 -10.50 3.06
C ALA A 34 -3.32 -11.83 2.95
N PRO A 35 -3.92 -12.14 1.77
CA PRO A 35 -4.54 -13.44 1.57
C PRO A 35 -3.48 -14.54 1.65
N PRO A 36 -3.82 -15.73 2.18
CA PRO A 36 -2.88 -16.84 2.24
C PRO A 36 -2.38 -17.20 0.83
N PRO A 37 -1.12 -17.60 0.68
CA PRO A 37 -0.56 -17.95 -0.62
C PRO A 37 -1.38 -19.09 -1.23
N LYS A 38 -1.86 -18.89 -2.46
CA LYS A 38 -2.58 -19.95 -3.19
C LYS A 38 -1.63 -21.13 -3.39
N PRO A 39 -2.05 -22.37 -3.08
CA PRO A 39 -1.26 -23.55 -3.41
C PRO A 39 -1.06 -23.56 -4.93
N ARG A 40 0.20 -23.61 -5.37
CA ARG A 40 0.49 -23.79 -6.79
C ARG A 40 0.08 -25.21 -7.15
N VAL A 41 -0.89 -25.34 -8.06
CA VAL A 41 -1.25 -26.64 -8.62
C VAL A 41 -0.04 -27.12 -9.42
N THR A 42 0.64 -28.13 -8.89
CA THR A 42 1.67 -28.83 -9.64
C THR A 42 0.93 -29.74 -10.60
N ILE A 43 1.02 -29.46 -11.90
CA ILE A 43 0.41 -30.31 -12.91
C ILE A 43 1.26 -31.58 -12.99
N ASP A 44 0.70 -32.70 -12.56
CA ASP A 44 1.32 -34.00 -12.74
C ASP A 44 1.26 -34.38 -14.22
N VAL A 45 2.41 -34.31 -14.89
CA VAL A 45 2.55 -34.57 -16.33
C VAL A 45 2.27 -36.03 -16.67
N SER A 46 2.54 -36.94 -15.71
CA SER A 46 2.28 -38.37 -15.78
C SER A 46 0.77 -38.64 -15.83
N ALA A 47 -0.01 -37.90 -15.05
CA ALA A 47 -1.47 -38.00 -15.02
C ALA A 47 -2.15 -37.50 -16.31
N LEU A 48 -1.44 -36.70 -17.13
CA LEU A 48 -1.94 -36.20 -18.43
C LEU A 48 -1.57 -37.12 -19.61
N GLY A 49 -0.85 -38.21 -19.38
CA GLY A 49 -0.43 -39.14 -20.45
C GLY A 49 0.52 -38.50 -21.48
N LEU A 50 1.21 -37.42 -21.10
CA LEU A 50 2.13 -36.66 -21.96
C LEU A 50 3.58 -37.18 -21.87
N GLU A 51 3.77 -38.39 -21.34
CA GLU A 51 5.09 -38.99 -21.24
C GLU A 51 5.67 -39.27 -22.63
N GLY A 52 6.77 -38.58 -22.98
CA GLY A 52 7.54 -38.86 -24.19
C GLY A 52 7.36 -37.90 -25.37
N ILE A 53 6.60 -36.81 -25.24
CA ILE A 53 6.56 -35.77 -26.29
C ILE A 53 7.87 -34.98 -26.29
N LYS A 54 8.78 -35.34 -27.20
CA LYS A 54 10.02 -34.59 -27.44
C LYS A 54 9.69 -33.27 -28.14
N GLY A 55 10.05 -32.14 -27.51
CA GLY A 55 9.97 -30.81 -28.12
C GLY A 55 9.14 -29.78 -27.35
N ILE A 56 8.48 -30.16 -26.25
CA ILE A 56 7.84 -29.21 -25.33
C ILE A 56 8.68 -29.20 -24.06
N ASP A 57 9.38 -28.10 -23.79
CA ASP A 57 10.08 -27.89 -22.52
C ASP A 57 9.05 -27.52 -21.43
N LEU A 58 8.41 -28.54 -20.86
CA LEU A 58 7.43 -28.37 -19.79
C LEU A 58 8.04 -27.80 -18.49
N GLN A 59 9.37 -27.80 -18.32
CA GLN A 59 9.99 -27.11 -17.18
C GLN A 59 9.78 -25.59 -17.26
N ALA A 60 9.71 -25.02 -18.47
CA ALA A 60 9.39 -23.61 -18.68
C ALA A 60 7.93 -23.25 -18.33
N LEU A 61 7.00 -24.22 -18.40
CA LEU A 61 5.61 -24.06 -17.96
C LEU A 61 5.41 -24.33 -16.47
N SER A 62 6.37 -25.00 -15.82
CA SER A 62 6.29 -25.34 -14.39
C SER A 62 6.40 -24.13 -13.46
N GLY A 63 6.68 -22.93 -13.98
CA GLY A 63 6.78 -21.70 -13.18
C GLY A 63 7.81 -21.82 -12.06
N ALA A 64 8.78 -22.73 -12.23
CA ALA A 64 9.98 -22.80 -11.40
C ALA A 64 10.69 -21.47 -11.56
N ALA A 65 10.58 -20.63 -10.53
CA ALA A 65 11.43 -19.45 -10.44
C ALA A 65 12.88 -19.93 -10.50
N PRO A 66 13.79 -19.23 -11.20
CA PRO A 66 15.19 -19.62 -11.25
C PRO A 66 15.69 -19.85 -9.83
N GLU A 67 16.20 -21.05 -9.56
CA GLU A 67 16.84 -21.39 -8.29
C GLU A 67 17.97 -20.39 -8.05
N GLY A 68 17.78 -19.50 -7.08
CA GLY A 68 18.73 -18.42 -6.78
C GLY A 68 18.11 -17.02 -6.68
N ALA A 69 16.88 -16.82 -7.17
CA ALA A 69 16.14 -15.59 -6.83
C ALA A 69 15.64 -15.70 -5.39
N ALA A 70 16.38 -15.10 -4.44
CA ALA A 70 15.93 -14.97 -3.06
C ALA A 70 14.54 -14.33 -3.06
N LYS A 71 13.51 -15.12 -2.73
CA LYS A 71 12.15 -14.63 -2.63
C LYS A 71 12.12 -13.69 -1.44
N ILE A 72 12.09 -12.39 -1.72
CA ILE A 72 11.92 -11.36 -0.68
C ILE A 72 10.59 -11.68 0.02
N VAL A 73 10.68 -12.11 1.27
CA VAL A 73 9.50 -12.37 2.11
C VAL A 73 9.01 -11.01 2.58
N GLU A 74 7.82 -10.63 2.11
CA GLU A 74 7.14 -9.42 2.53
C GLU A 74 6.31 -9.76 3.79
N GLU A 75 6.59 -9.07 4.89
CA GLU A 75 5.91 -9.22 6.18
C GLU A 75 4.75 -8.22 6.30
N ASP A 76 3.58 -8.71 6.69
CA ASP A 76 2.36 -7.92 6.89
C ASP A 76 2.18 -7.63 8.39
N ASP A 77 2.94 -6.66 8.88
CA ASP A 77 2.75 -6.09 10.22
C ASP A 77 2.10 -4.70 10.07
N PRO A 78 0.84 -4.49 10.49
CA PRO A 78 0.21 -3.17 10.44
C PRO A 78 0.74 -2.21 11.52
N ASP A 79 1.29 -2.72 12.62
CA ASP A 79 1.65 -1.91 13.79
C ASP A 79 2.95 -1.10 13.59
N VAL A 80 3.74 -1.43 12.57
CA VAL A 80 4.88 -0.60 12.15
C VAL A 80 4.46 0.65 11.39
N PHE A 81 3.18 0.77 10.99
CA PHE A 81 2.65 1.94 10.30
C PHE A 81 1.61 2.66 11.17
N ASP A 82 1.96 3.83 11.68
CA ASP A 82 1.05 4.67 12.45
C ASP A 82 0.49 5.82 11.60
N PHE A 83 -0.82 6.04 11.69
CA PHE A 83 -1.52 7.10 10.97
C PHE A 83 -1.90 8.20 11.95
N SER A 84 -1.56 9.46 11.65
CA SER A 84 -1.95 10.61 12.46
C SER A 84 -3.47 10.76 12.59
N VAL A 85 -4.21 10.32 11.57
CA VAL A 85 -5.68 10.30 11.55
C VAL A 85 -6.13 8.97 10.95
N ARG A 86 -6.94 8.22 11.70
CA ARG A 86 -7.48 6.91 11.27
C ARG A 86 -8.93 6.97 10.79
N GLY A 87 -9.59 8.11 10.89
CA GLY A 87 -10.95 8.30 10.41
C GLY A 87 -11.51 9.64 10.84
N GLY A 88 -12.70 9.94 10.34
CA GLY A 88 -13.39 11.18 10.60
C GLY A 88 -14.29 11.55 9.44
N THR A 89 -14.56 12.84 9.30
CA THR A 89 -15.42 13.34 8.25
C THR A 89 -14.74 14.43 7.46
N LEU A 90 -14.79 14.33 6.13
CA LEU A 90 -14.16 15.26 5.21
C LEU A 90 -15.23 15.96 4.37
N THR A 91 -15.42 17.25 4.63
CA THR A 91 -16.31 18.10 3.84
C THR A 91 -15.70 18.32 2.46
N GLY A 92 -16.49 18.11 1.41
CA GLY A 92 -16.10 18.44 0.04
C GLY A 92 -16.92 19.61 -0.53
N PRO A 93 -16.60 20.06 -1.75
CA PRO A 93 -15.52 19.55 -2.59
C PRO A 93 -14.15 20.11 -2.17
N THR A 94 -13.15 19.24 -2.03
CA THR A 94 -11.76 19.66 -1.77
C THR A 94 -11.02 20.01 -3.06
N ALA A 95 -10.07 20.95 -2.99
CA ALA A 95 -9.21 21.26 -4.14
C ALA A 95 -8.31 20.07 -4.55
N PRO A 96 -8.08 19.81 -5.85
CA PRO A 96 -7.07 18.85 -6.29
C PRO A 96 -5.67 19.21 -5.76
N LEU A 97 -4.82 18.20 -5.54
CA LEU A 97 -3.46 18.38 -4.96
C LEU A 97 -2.63 19.46 -5.68
N GLN A 98 -2.64 19.44 -7.02
CA GLN A 98 -1.90 20.41 -7.84
C GLN A 98 -2.35 21.86 -7.61
N VAL A 99 -3.61 22.07 -7.25
CA VAL A 99 -4.18 23.40 -6.98
C VAL A 99 -3.95 23.77 -5.52
N ALA A 100 -4.01 22.81 -4.61
CA ALA A 100 -3.76 23.00 -3.18
C ALA A 100 -2.33 23.49 -2.90
N GLU A 101 -1.33 23.04 -3.66
CA GLU A 101 0.06 23.51 -3.50
C GLU A 101 0.27 24.98 -3.93
N THR A 102 -0.67 25.56 -4.70
CA THR A 102 -0.58 26.93 -5.26
C THR A 102 -1.44 27.96 -4.52
N LEU A 103 -1.89 27.64 -3.30
CA LEU A 103 -2.98 28.30 -2.56
C LEU A 103 -2.77 29.75 -2.08
N GLU A 104 -1.70 30.44 -2.46
CA GLU A 104 -1.48 31.85 -2.07
C GLU A 104 -2.53 32.83 -2.66
N LEU A 105 -3.37 32.42 -3.63
CA LEU A 105 -4.09 33.37 -4.48
C LEU A 105 -5.63 33.32 -4.47
N ARG A 106 -6.32 32.49 -3.66
CA ARG A 106 -7.80 32.38 -3.74
C ARG A 106 -8.55 32.34 -2.42
N THR A 107 -8.26 33.29 -1.54
CA THR A 107 -9.07 33.58 -0.33
C THR A 107 -10.42 34.26 -0.63
N SER A 108 -10.86 34.34 -1.88
CA SER A 108 -11.99 35.19 -2.31
C SER A 108 -13.26 34.48 -2.78
N ASP A 109 -13.25 33.15 -2.97
CA ASP A 109 -14.44 32.44 -3.46
C ASP A 109 -15.42 32.15 -2.32
N LYS A 110 -16.58 32.83 -2.34
CA LYS A 110 -17.68 32.68 -1.36
C LYS A 110 -18.36 31.29 -1.35
N GLY A 111 -17.88 30.34 -2.15
CA GLY A 111 -18.24 28.92 -2.15
C GLY A 111 -17.01 28.00 -2.15
N GLY A 112 -15.92 28.46 -1.51
CA GLY A 112 -14.58 27.92 -1.64
C GLY A 112 -14.45 26.41 -1.40
N ARG A 113 -13.64 25.76 -2.24
CA ARG A 113 -13.24 24.37 -2.03
C ARG A 113 -12.50 24.23 -0.70
N THR A 114 -12.83 23.20 0.05
CA THR A 114 -12.17 22.88 1.32
C THR A 114 -10.71 22.44 1.08
N SER A 115 -9.87 22.56 2.11
CA SER A 115 -8.48 22.11 2.04
C SER A 115 -8.39 20.59 2.04
N LEU A 116 -7.36 20.05 1.41
CA LEU A 116 -7.00 18.65 1.53
C LEU A 116 -6.73 18.29 2.99
N LEU A 117 -7.04 17.05 3.36
CA LEU A 117 -6.71 16.54 4.68
C LEU A 117 -5.33 15.88 4.66
N PRO A 118 -4.30 16.47 5.30
CA PRO A 118 -3.01 15.81 5.46
C PRO A 118 -3.10 14.64 6.45
N ILE A 119 -2.59 13.49 6.04
CA ILE A 119 -2.44 12.30 6.87
C ILE A 119 -0.96 11.98 6.90
N VAL A 120 -0.35 12.11 8.08
CA VAL A 120 1.04 11.73 8.30
C VAL A 120 1.07 10.25 8.65
N VAL A 121 1.84 9.50 7.88
CA VAL A 121 2.09 8.08 8.10
C VAL A 121 3.52 7.92 8.61
N THR A 122 3.66 7.34 9.79
CA THR A 122 4.94 7.06 10.43
C THR A 122 5.28 5.59 10.28
N PHE A 123 6.45 5.30 9.72
CA PHE A 123 7.01 3.96 9.62
C PHE A 123 8.07 3.76 10.70
N ASN A 124 7.88 2.74 11.52
CA ASN A 124 8.74 2.36 12.65
C ASN A 124 9.07 0.85 12.57
N PRO A 125 10.04 0.44 11.73
CA PRO A 125 10.39 -0.97 11.57
C PRO A 125 11.04 -1.54 12.83
N ARG A 126 10.63 -2.76 13.23
CA ARG A 126 11.17 -3.43 14.44
C ARG A 126 12.31 -4.41 14.13
N GLU A 127 12.26 -4.99 12.94
CA GLU A 127 13.18 -6.00 12.44
C GLU A 127 13.69 -5.67 11.03
N ASN A 128 14.84 -6.26 10.64
CA ASN A 128 15.46 -6.14 9.32
C ASN A 128 14.75 -7.02 8.28
N VAL A 129 13.52 -6.63 7.95
CA VAL A 129 12.64 -7.34 7.00
C VAL A 129 11.96 -6.35 6.07
N HIS A 130 11.38 -6.86 4.97
CA HIS A 130 10.57 -6.07 4.06
C HIS A 130 9.12 -6.03 4.53
N TYR A 131 8.66 -4.89 5.01
CA TYR A 131 7.28 -4.69 5.41
C TYR A 131 6.41 -4.33 4.22
N LYS A 132 5.21 -4.93 4.15
CA LYS A 132 4.16 -4.55 3.22
C LYS A 132 2.80 -4.84 3.82
N SER A 133 2.13 -3.75 4.16
CA SER A 133 0.81 -3.80 4.78
C SER A 133 -0.17 -3.00 3.92
N ARG A 134 -1.36 -3.57 3.74
CA ARG A 134 -2.44 -2.94 2.96
C ARG A 134 -3.48 -2.37 3.91
N PHE A 135 -3.82 -1.11 3.70
CA PHE A 135 -4.83 -0.39 4.46
C PHE A 135 -5.96 0.02 3.53
N ARG A 136 -7.20 -0.19 3.94
CA ARG A 136 -8.39 0.21 3.20
C ARG A 136 -9.04 1.40 3.86
N PHE A 137 -9.22 2.45 3.08
CA PHE A 137 -10.03 3.61 3.43
C PHE A 137 -11.47 3.27 3.07
N GLN A 138 -12.27 2.97 4.08
CA GLN A 138 -13.71 2.75 3.92
C GLN A 138 -14.42 4.08 3.97
N VAL A 139 -15.18 4.40 2.92
CA VAL A 139 -16.04 5.60 2.87
C VAL A 139 -17.49 5.15 3.03
N ARG A 140 -18.21 5.72 3.99
CA ARG A 140 -19.61 5.38 4.24
C ARG A 140 -20.47 5.77 3.05
N LYS A 141 -21.18 4.80 2.48
CA LYS A 141 -22.00 4.97 1.24
C LYS A 141 -21.18 5.46 0.03
N GLY A 142 -19.86 5.34 0.08
CA GLY A 142 -18.95 5.71 -0.99
C GLY A 142 -18.10 4.52 -1.43
N GLU A 143 -17.25 4.76 -2.42
CA GLU A 143 -16.26 3.79 -2.86
C GLU A 143 -15.08 3.74 -1.89
N ALA A 144 -14.66 2.54 -1.53
CA ALA A 144 -13.48 2.33 -0.71
C ALA A 144 -12.23 2.21 -1.60
N PHE A 145 -11.08 2.62 -1.09
CA PHE A 145 -9.80 2.49 -1.81
C PHE A 145 -8.71 1.97 -0.89
N ASP A 146 -7.68 1.38 -1.49
CA ASP A 146 -6.59 0.73 -0.79
C ASP A 146 -5.30 1.56 -0.90
N LEU A 147 -4.63 1.75 0.24
CA LEU A 147 -3.28 2.29 0.35
C LEU A 147 -2.33 1.16 0.72
N VAL A 148 -1.33 0.91 -0.13
CA VAL A 148 -0.30 -0.10 0.14
C VAL A 148 0.96 0.60 0.63
N LEU A 149 1.31 0.35 1.88
CA LEU A 149 2.53 0.84 2.48
C LEU A 149 3.62 -0.22 2.36
N ARG A 150 4.84 0.25 2.11
CA ARG A 150 6.04 -0.60 1.96
C ARG A 150 7.22 0.10 2.59
N GLY A 151 8.06 -0.65 3.27
CA GLY A 151 9.32 -0.18 3.87
C GLY A 151 10.24 -1.36 4.17
N HIS A 152 11.52 -1.09 4.35
CA HIS A 152 12.51 -2.10 4.72
C HIS A 152 13.21 -1.66 6.00
N GLY A 153 13.09 -2.46 7.06
CA GLY A 153 13.91 -2.25 8.25
C GLY A 153 15.36 -2.63 7.93
N SER A 154 16.34 -1.96 8.51
CA SER A 154 17.76 -2.30 8.34
C SER A 154 18.53 -2.05 9.63
N TYR A 155 19.58 -2.82 9.88
CA TYR A 155 20.52 -2.54 10.98
C TYR A 155 21.67 -1.63 10.55
N MET A 156 21.80 -1.33 9.25
CA MET A 156 22.81 -0.37 8.79
C MET A 156 22.36 1.05 9.13
N GLU A 157 23.31 1.85 9.60
CA GLU A 157 23.13 3.28 9.80
C GLU A 157 23.10 3.96 8.42
N GLU A 158 22.08 4.76 8.14
CA GLU A 158 22.13 5.71 7.02
C GLU A 158 23.06 6.86 7.44
N GLU A 159 24.23 6.96 6.77
CA GLU A 159 25.14 8.14 6.81
C GLU A 159 24.44 9.41 6.32
#